data_AF-A0A6L5XBH4-F1
#
_entry.id   AF-A0A6L5XBH4-F1
#
_cell.length_a   1.000
_cell.length_b   1.000
_cell.length_c   1.000
_cell.angle_alpha   90.00
_cell.angle_beta   90.00
_cell.angle_gamma   90.00
#
_symmetry.space_group_name_H-M   'P 1'
#
loop_
_entity.id
_entity.type
_entity.pdbx_description
1 polymer ?
#
loop_
_entity_poly.entity_id
_entity_poly.type
_entity_poly.pdbx_seq_one_letter_code
_entity_poly.pdbx_strand_id
1 'polypeptide(L)'
;MKKSLLLLISFLCCGMLVQAKTVNVATAGTLNQYITTDEKLTTTELVVTGQLNGDDMRLLREMAGVDYNDNATTGKLATLDLSQARIVAGGSSYKGSLMTKDNVVGESMFSKCSSLVTVKLPKTVTSIETDAFSDCSAMTSIVLPDSLKEMGDAVFVATGLVSITIPEGITRIGDFMFYYSESLATVNFPASLTQIGEEAFSGCPLTTINVAPGSRTFYTEDGVLYTADKTKLLLYPQGRTTATFTMPAAVRTIGSASCKEAQFAHVVMNSGLTTIEDYAFDGCAQLQSIDMPNTVTKVGPFAFNKCTAATSTTISAGLKSLPESMYAQCQKLNNVVVPDNVENIGLTAFSNCKSLTSITLPARLDTLGDLAFNGCIALTTIQLPQHVTSLGKGLFYGCKKLESVTMPTGIDSIPYRMFYGCNSLKEFEVPQGVTTIVMYAFQGSGLEKVTIPQSCTYIGDAAFMYCTKLAEIQNYNATPQELGMFTFEQVPASCVLYVPKGAAPAYRAADTWKEFTDTRERETTAVNGPVAASAVEVARYNAMGQRLQAAQPGVNIVVMSDGSVHKSLVR
;
A
#
# COMPACT_ATOMS: atom_id res chain seq x y z
N MET A 1 29.59 -4.51 -71.69
CA MET A 1 30.15 -3.14 -71.55
C MET A 1 29.33 -2.38 -70.52
N LYS A 2 30.00 -1.61 -69.64
CA LYS A 2 29.53 -0.87 -68.44
C LYS A 2 29.33 -1.79 -67.22
N LYS A 3 30.32 -2.07 -66.35
CA LYS A 3 31.33 -1.28 -65.61
C LYS A 3 30.76 -0.28 -64.58
N SER A 4 31.27 -0.45 -63.35
CA SER A 4 31.21 0.39 -62.14
C SER A 4 29.92 0.29 -61.32
N LEU A 5 29.94 0.12 -60.00
CA LEU A 5 30.94 0.53 -59.02
C LEU A 5 30.88 -0.42 -57.80
N LEU A 6 31.98 -1.13 -57.52
CA LEU A 6 32.22 -1.78 -56.23
C LEU A 6 32.38 -0.66 -55.19
N LEU A 7 31.41 -0.50 -54.31
CA LEU A 7 31.59 0.28 -53.09
C LEU A 7 32.27 -0.65 -52.08
N LEU A 8 33.61 -0.54 -51.97
CA LEU A 8 34.33 -1.03 -50.81
C LEU A 8 33.82 -0.23 -49.60
N ILE A 9 32.86 -0.79 -48.87
CA ILE A 9 32.66 -0.40 -47.47
C ILE A 9 33.82 -1.05 -46.73
N SER A 10 34.84 -0.26 -46.43
CA SER A 10 35.81 -0.62 -45.41
C SER A 10 35.05 -0.77 -44.10
N PHE A 11 34.70 -2.01 -43.76
CA PHE A 11 34.51 -2.40 -42.37
C PHE A 11 35.84 -2.12 -41.67
N LEU A 12 35.97 -0.94 -41.07
CA LEU A 12 36.77 -0.81 -39.88
C LEU A 12 36.00 -1.62 -38.82
N CYS A 13 36.19 -2.94 -38.85
CA CYS A 13 36.00 -3.78 -37.69
C CYS A 13 36.93 -3.21 -36.61
N CYS A 14 36.45 -2.27 -35.82
CA CYS A 14 36.89 -2.18 -34.43
C CYS A 14 36.23 -3.38 -33.73
N GLY A 15 36.70 -4.58 -34.10
CA GLY A 15 36.41 -5.77 -33.34
C GLY A 15 36.95 -5.50 -31.95
N MET A 16 36.08 -5.41 -30.96
CA MET A 16 36.48 -5.86 -29.64
C MET A 16 36.92 -7.31 -29.86
N LEU A 17 38.23 -7.53 -29.98
CA LEU A 17 38.80 -8.86 -29.89
C LEU A 17 38.31 -9.41 -28.55
N VAL A 18 37.39 -10.36 -28.61
CA VAL A 18 37.01 -11.18 -27.48
C VAL A 18 38.30 -11.85 -27.01
N GLN A 19 38.86 -11.34 -25.92
CA GLN A 19 40.05 -11.90 -25.33
C GLN A 19 39.62 -13.01 -24.38
N ALA A 20 39.50 -14.21 -24.95
CA ALA A 20 39.22 -15.43 -24.23
C ALA A 20 40.51 -16.04 -23.68
N LYS A 21 40.45 -16.54 -22.45
CA LYS A 21 41.60 -17.18 -21.78
C LYS A 21 41.16 -18.41 -21.01
N THR A 22 41.99 -19.45 -21.03
CA THR A 22 41.79 -20.66 -20.23
C THR A 22 42.99 -20.86 -19.31
N VAL A 23 42.73 -21.07 -18.02
CA VAL A 23 43.76 -21.23 -16.99
C VAL A 23 43.50 -22.48 -16.16
N ASN A 24 44.56 -23.22 -15.85
CA ASN A 24 44.54 -24.27 -14.84
C ASN A 24 45.30 -23.82 -13.60
N VAL A 25 44.58 -23.57 -12.51
CA VAL A 25 45.13 -23.14 -11.23
C VAL A 25 45.43 -24.38 -10.39
N ALA A 26 46.65 -24.91 -10.52
CA ALA A 26 47.06 -26.12 -9.79
C ALA A 26 47.13 -25.90 -8.27
N THR A 27 47.52 -24.69 -7.85
CA THR A 27 47.62 -24.27 -6.45
C THR A 27 46.69 -23.10 -6.20
N ALA A 28 45.75 -23.22 -5.26
CA ALA A 28 44.83 -22.14 -4.96
C ALA A 28 45.58 -20.85 -4.51
N GLY A 29 45.07 -19.69 -4.89
CA GLY A 29 45.64 -18.36 -4.65
C GLY A 29 46.65 -17.91 -5.69
N THR A 30 46.81 -18.64 -6.80
CA THR A 30 47.83 -18.37 -7.82
C THR A 30 47.28 -17.95 -9.18
N LEU A 31 45.97 -17.68 -9.32
CA LEU A 31 45.37 -17.24 -10.58
C LEU A 31 46.07 -15.97 -11.14
N ASN A 32 46.51 -15.08 -10.26
CA ASN A 32 47.27 -13.87 -10.63
C ASN A 32 48.61 -14.15 -11.32
N GLN A 33 49.19 -15.35 -11.18
CA GLN A 33 50.43 -15.73 -11.87
C GLN A 33 50.17 -16.03 -13.35
N TYR A 34 48.92 -16.32 -13.71
CA TYR A 34 48.51 -16.65 -15.07
C TYR A 34 47.87 -15.47 -15.78
N ILE A 35 47.56 -14.36 -15.09
CA ILE A 35 46.85 -13.20 -15.64
C ILE A 35 47.74 -11.96 -15.46
N THR A 36 48.21 -11.39 -16.56
CA THR A 36 48.98 -10.15 -16.55
C THR A 36 48.12 -8.94 -16.16
N THR A 37 48.75 -7.82 -15.79
CA THR A 37 48.06 -6.57 -15.44
C THR A 37 47.13 -6.08 -16.56
N ASP A 38 47.55 -6.20 -17.83
CA ASP A 38 46.73 -5.81 -18.98
C ASP A 38 45.56 -6.78 -19.18
N GLU A 39 45.84 -8.09 -19.17
CA GLU A 39 44.80 -9.12 -19.33
C GLU A 39 43.72 -9.05 -18.24
N LYS A 40 44.08 -8.67 -17.01
CA LYS A 40 43.12 -8.45 -15.92
C LYS A 40 42.02 -7.45 -16.32
N LEU A 41 42.34 -6.45 -17.12
CA LEU A 41 41.40 -5.38 -17.50
C LEU A 41 40.76 -5.61 -18.88
N THR A 42 41.32 -6.49 -19.70
CA THR A 42 40.87 -6.70 -21.09
C THR A 42 40.25 -8.07 -21.37
N THR A 43 40.53 -9.08 -20.53
CA THR A 43 39.93 -10.42 -20.66
C THR A 43 38.41 -10.32 -20.53
N THR A 44 37.71 -10.86 -21.52
CA THR A 44 36.23 -10.83 -21.58
C THR A 44 35.64 -12.21 -21.35
N GLU A 45 36.39 -13.28 -21.62
CA GLU A 45 35.99 -14.66 -21.32
C GLU A 45 37.12 -15.38 -20.59
N LEU A 46 36.81 -15.97 -19.44
CA LEU A 46 37.77 -16.72 -18.65
C LEU A 46 37.19 -18.09 -18.29
N VAL A 47 37.91 -19.13 -18.70
CA VAL A 47 37.69 -20.51 -18.26
C VAL A 47 38.75 -20.84 -17.23
N VAL A 48 38.33 -21.23 -16.02
CA VAL A 48 39.23 -21.63 -14.95
C VAL A 48 38.99 -23.08 -14.57
N THR A 49 40.08 -23.81 -14.45
CA THR A 49 40.12 -25.19 -13.96
C THR A 49 41.04 -25.26 -12.74
N GLY A 50 40.94 -26.31 -11.93
CA GLY A 50 41.78 -26.46 -10.72
C GLY A 50 41.16 -25.85 -9.46
N GLN A 51 41.96 -25.34 -8.54
CA GLN A 51 41.51 -24.91 -7.21
C GLN A 51 41.56 -23.39 -7.06
N LEU A 52 40.53 -22.81 -6.44
CA LEU A 52 40.42 -21.36 -6.22
C LEU A 52 40.13 -21.05 -4.75
N ASN A 53 40.84 -20.08 -4.18
CA ASN A 53 40.60 -19.58 -2.83
C ASN A 53 40.34 -18.06 -2.82
N GLY A 54 40.39 -17.42 -1.65
CA GLY A 54 39.98 -16.01 -1.52
C GLY A 54 40.84 -15.02 -2.29
N ASP A 55 42.13 -15.30 -2.50
CA ASP A 55 42.99 -14.44 -3.32
C ASP A 55 42.59 -14.48 -4.80
N ASP A 56 42.20 -15.65 -5.31
CA ASP A 56 41.72 -15.79 -6.69
C ASP A 56 40.35 -15.14 -6.87
N MET A 57 39.45 -15.29 -5.89
CA MET A 57 38.12 -14.67 -5.93
C MET A 57 38.20 -13.14 -5.93
N ARG A 58 39.14 -12.56 -5.17
CA ARG A 58 39.41 -11.11 -5.21
C ARG A 58 39.81 -10.65 -6.61
N LEU A 59 40.72 -11.39 -7.27
CA LEU A 59 41.11 -11.08 -8.64
C LEU A 59 39.92 -11.20 -9.61
N LEU A 60 39.11 -12.26 -9.50
CA LEU A 60 37.94 -12.46 -10.34
C LEU A 60 36.93 -11.31 -10.19
N ARG A 61 36.67 -10.84 -8.95
CA ARG A 61 35.84 -9.65 -8.70
C ARG A 61 36.37 -8.43 -9.43
N GLU A 62 37.67 -8.16 -9.31
CA GLU A 62 38.32 -7.01 -9.94
C GLU A 62 38.24 -7.07 -11.47
N MET A 63 38.38 -8.27 -12.05
CA MET A 63 38.17 -8.50 -13.48
C MET A 63 36.69 -8.33 -13.87
N ALA A 64 35.78 -8.62 -12.96
CA ALA A 64 34.33 -8.55 -13.10
C ALA A 64 33.72 -7.18 -12.72
N GLY A 65 34.56 -6.14 -12.60
CA GLY A 65 34.11 -4.75 -12.54
C GLY A 65 34.08 -4.12 -11.14
N VAL A 66 34.44 -4.84 -10.08
CA VAL A 66 34.49 -4.29 -8.71
C VAL A 66 35.69 -4.76 -7.91
N ASP A 67 36.25 -3.88 -7.10
CA ASP A 67 37.35 -4.23 -6.20
C ASP A 67 36.86 -4.85 -4.88
N TYR A 68 37.81 -5.10 -3.98
CA TYR A 68 37.57 -5.63 -2.65
C TYR A 68 36.58 -4.80 -1.79
N ASN A 69 36.47 -3.50 -2.04
CA ASN A 69 35.62 -2.56 -1.32
C ASN A 69 34.33 -2.20 -2.10
N ASP A 70 34.00 -2.96 -3.16
CA ASP A 70 32.92 -2.67 -4.10
C ASP A 70 33.10 -1.35 -4.90
N ASN A 71 34.31 -0.78 -4.98
CA ASN A 71 34.54 0.33 -5.90
C ASN A 71 34.62 -0.20 -7.32
N ALA A 72 34.05 0.55 -8.27
CA ALA A 72 34.09 0.19 -9.68
C ALA A 72 35.53 0.07 -10.20
N THR A 73 35.81 -0.99 -10.94
CA THR A 73 37.04 -1.18 -11.71
C THR A 73 36.75 -1.07 -13.20
N THR A 74 37.79 -1.06 -14.02
CA THR A 74 37.68 -1.12 -15.48
C THR A 74 37.67 -2.55 -16.03
N GLY A 75 37.50 -3.56 -15.16
CA GLY A 75 37.47 -4.97 -15.55
C GLY A 75 36.31 -5.29 -16.50
N LYS A 76 36.58 -6.14 -17.50
CA LYS A 76 35.66 -6.45 -18.61
C LYS A 76 35.20 -7.92 -18.66
N LEU A 77 35.47 -8.69 -17.61
CA LEU A 77 35.14 -10.11 -17.59
C LEU A 77 33.63 -10.31 -17.67
N ALA A 78 33.16 -10.80 -18.82
CA ALA A 78 31.74 -11.02 -19.10
C ALA A 78 31.35 -12.50 -18.99
N THR A 79 32.23 -13.41 -19.40
CA THR A 79 31.96 -14.86 -19.35
C THR A 79 32.93 -15.52 -18.40
N LEU A 80 32.41 -16.14 -17.34
CA LEU A 80 33.20 -16.85 -16.34
C LEU A 80 32.76 -18.31 -16.25
N ASP A 81 33.60 -19.21 -16.77
CA ASP A 81 33.37 -20.66 -16.70
C ASP A 81 34.27 -21.28 -15.62
N LEU A 82 33.66 -21.62 -14.48
CA LEU A 82 34.31 -22.32 -13.36
C LEU A 82 33.89 -23.79 -13.28
N SER A 83 33.26 -24.34 -14.32
CA SER A 83 32.62 -25.68 -14.26
C SER A 83 33.61 -26.84 -14.02
N GLN A 84 34.91 -26.61 -14.27
CA GLN A 84 36.01 -27.54 -13.99
C GLN A 84 36.95 -27.05 -12.87
N ALA A 85 36.56 -25.99 -12.17
CA ALA A 85 37.27 -25.52 -10.97
C ALA A 85 36.70 -26.17 -9.70
N ARG A 86 37.27 -25.80 -8.56
CA ARG A 86 36.78 -26.10 -7.21
C ARG A 86 37.10 -24.91 -6.30
N ILE A 87 36.12 -24.43 -5.55
CA ILE A 87 36.36 -23.45 -4.48
C ILE A 87 36.87 -24.21 -3.26
N VAL A 88 38.00 -23.75 -2.70
CA VAL A 88 38.63 -24.30 -1.50
C VAL A 88 38.84 -23.20 -0.47
N ALA A 89 38.85 -23.56 0.80
CA ALA A 89 39.16 -22.63 1.88
C ALA A 89 40.63 -22.15 1.79
N GLY A 90 40.86 -20.89 2.15
CA GLY A 90 42.19 -20.31 2.30
C GLY A 90 42.40 -19.00 1.53
N GLY A 91 43.66 -18.56 1.48
CA GLY A 91 44.03 -17.25 0.93
C GLY A 91 43.58 -16.09 1.83
N SER A 92 43.62 -14.87 1.30
CA SER A 92 43.07 -13.67 1.93
C SER A 92 41.54 -13.61 1.86
N SER A 93 40.91 -12.66 2.56
CA SER A 93 39.51 -12.35 2.32
C SER A 93 39.29 -11.81 0.90
N TYR A 94 38.17 -12.21 0.28
CA TYR A 94 37.80 -11.74 -1.06
C TYR A 94 36.99 -10.44 -1.03
N LYS A 95 36.32 -10.14 0.09
CA LYS A 95 35.56 -8.91 0.35
C LYS A 95 35.43 -8.71 1.86
N GLY A 96 35.83 -7.56 2.40
CA GLY A 96 35.77 -7.30 3.85
C GLY A 96 36.37 -8.45 4.68
N SER A 97 35.63 -8.95 5.67
CA SER A 97 36.06 -10.11 6.48
C SER A 97 35.68 -11.47 5.89
N LEU A 98 35.15 -11.52 4.66
CA LEU A 98 34.58 -12.74 4.07
C LEU A 98 35.66 -13.61 3.42
N MET A 99 35.69 -14.87 3.83
CA MET A 99 36.70 -15.87 3.45
C MET A 99 36.05 -17.00 2.63
N THR A 100 36.82 -17.63 1.75
CA THR A 100 36.34 -18.82 1.01
C THR A 100 36.20 -20.02 1.94
N LYS A 101 35.23 -20.88 1.60
CA LYS A 101 35.02 -22.18 2.23
C LYS A 101 34.95 -23.24 1.13
N ASP A 102 35.29 -24.48 1.46
CA ASP A 102 35.25 -25.58 0.50
C ASP A 102 33.86 -25.72 -0.12
N ASN A 103 33.79 -25.63 -1.46
CA ASN A 103 32.57 -25.83 -2.24
C ASN A 103 31.42 -24.85 -1.95
N VAL A 104 31.72 -23.65 -1.44
CA VAL A 104 30.72 -22.63 -1.15
C VAL A 104 30.96 -21.40 -2.03
N VAL A 105 29.93 -20.93 -2.72
CA VAL A 105 29.91 -19.55 -3.22
C VAL A 105 29.49 -18.68 -2.04
N GLY A 106 30.47 -18.04 -1.41
CA GLY A 106 30.28 -17.34 -0.14
C GLY A 106 29.48 -16.05 -0.24
N GLU A 107 29.13 -15.51 0.92
CA GLU A 107 28.36 -14.28 1.06
C GLU A 107 28.94 -13.16 0.19
N SER A 108 28.09 -12.48 -0.58
CA SER A 108 28.49 -11.36 -1.44
C SER A 108 29.65 -11.65 -2.42
N MET A 109 30.02 -12.91 -2.68
CA MET A 109 31.26 -13.28 -3.39
C MET A 109 31.42 -12.64 -4.76
N PHE A 110 30.32 -12.45 -5.51
CA PHE A 110 30.27 -11.73 -6.77
C PHE A 110 29.28 -10.54 -6.74
N SER A 111 28.83 -10.12 -5.55
CA SER A 111 27.95 -8.94 -5.44
C SER A 111 28.55 -7.72 -6.16
N LYS A 112 27.72 -7.01 -6.94
CA LYS A 112 28.02 -5.85 -7.78
C LYS A 112 28.97 -6.09 -8.94
N CYS A 113 29.30 -7.34 -9.26
CA CYS A 113 30.07 -7.70 -10.45
C CYS A 113 29.23 -7.49 -11.71
N SER A 114 29.04 -6.22 -12.07
CA SER A 114 28.11 -5.76 -13.10
C SER A 114 28.60 -5.95 -14.53
N SER A 115 29.85 -6.41 -14.73
CA SER A 115 30.31 -6.82 -16.06
C SER A 115 30.05 -8.29 -16.38
N LEU A 116 29.76 -9.14 -15.37
CA LEU A 116 29.43 -10.55 -15.61
C LEU A 116 28.11 -10.67 -16.37
N VAL A 117 28.16 -11.35 -17.51
CA VAL A 117 27.01 -11.66 -18.37
C VAL A 117 26.63 -13.13 -18.26
N THR A 118 27.62 -14.04 -18.26
CA THR A 118 27.38 -15.47 -18.09
C THR A 118 28.33 -16.10 -17.07
N VAL A 119 27.79 -16.95 -16.21
CA VAL A 119 28.57 -17.66 -15.17
C VAL A 119 28.23 -19.15 -15.20
N LYS A 120 29.25 -20.01 -15.12
CA LYS A 120 29.06 -21.44 -14.81
C LYS A 120 29.77 -21.77 -13.51
N LEU A 121 29.01 -22.24 -12.52
CA LEU A 121 29.58 -22.56 -11.22
C LEU A 121 30.33 -23.90 -11.24
N PRO A 122 31.30 -24.09 -10.33
CA PRO A 122 31.96 -25.37 -10.16
C PRO A 122 30.95 -26.48 -9.84
N LYS A 123 31.11 -27.63 -10.49
CA LYS A 123 30.28 -28.83 -10.28
C LYS A 123 30.35 -29.40 -8.86
N THR A 124 31.27 -28.91 -8.03
CA THR A 124 31.43 -29.34 -6.65
C THR A 124 30.66 -28.46 -5.66
N VAL A 125 30.17 -27.29 -6.08
CA VAL A 125 29.52 -26.33 -5.18
C VAL A 125 28.27 -26.95 -4.54
N THR A 126 28.20 -26.88 -3.22
CA THR A 126 27.07 -27.42 -2.44
C THR A 126 26.16 -26.33 -1.89
N SER A 127 26.64 -25.09 -1.78
CA SER A 127 25.86 -23.97 -1.26
C SER A 127 26.22 -22.63 -1.90
N ILE A 128 25.23 -21.75 -2.01
CA ILE A 128 25.40 -20.34 -2.37
C ILE A 128 24.84 -19.50 -1.21
N GLU A 129 25.68 -18.68 -0.59
CA GLU A 129 25.31 -17.85 0.56
C GLU A 129 24.66 -16.52 0.13
N THR A 130 24.14 -15.78 1.11
CA THR A 130 23.39 -14.53 0.92
C THR A 130 24.11 -13.52 0.04
N ASP A 131 23.36 -12.81 -0.80
CA ASP A 131 23.84 -11.74 -1.69
C ASP A 131 24.93 -12.14 -2.70
N ALA A 132 25.24 -13.43 -2.88
CA ALA A 132 26.41 -13.86 -3.65
C ALA A 132 26.49 -13.27 -5.07
N PHE A 133 25.36 -13.02 -5.74
CA PHE A 133 25.28 -12.39 -7.07
C PHE A 133 24.36 -11.15 -7.09
N SER A 134 24.11 -10.54 -5.92
CA SER A 134 23.29 -9.33 -5.83
C SER A 134 23.93 -8.18 -6.63
N ASP A 135 23.12 -7.42 -7.37
CA ASP A 135 23.55 -6.33 -8.26
C ASP A 135 24.46 -6.76 -9.44
N CYS A 136 24.46 -8.04 -9.82
CA CYS A 136 25.04 -8.49 -11.10
C CYS A 136 24.13 -8.14 -12.28
N SER A 137 23.92 -6.84 -12.53
CA SER A 137 22.87 -6.33 -13.43
C SER A 137 23.01 -6.75 -14.90
N ALA A 138 24.22 -7.05 -15.38
CA ALA A 138 24.44 -7.56 -16.74
C ALA A 138 24.29 -9.08 -16.87
N MET A 139 24.15 -9.81 -15.75
CA MET A 139 24.17 -11.27 -15.75
C MET A 139 22.87 -11.83 -16.29
N THR A 140 22.89 -12.29 -17.54
CA THR A 140 21.72 -12.83 -18.24
C THR A 140 21.54 -14.34 -18.05
N SER A 141 22.61 -15.05 -17.69
CA SER A 141 22.59 -16.51 -17.51
C SER A 141 23.57 -16.97 -16.43
N ILE A 142 23.12 -17.91 -15.61
CA ILE A 142 23.96 -18.66 -14.67
C ILE A 142 23.62 -20.16 -14.75
N VAL A 143 24.65 -21.01 -14.78
CA VAL A 143 24.49 -22.46 -14.68
C VAL A 143 24.78 -22.90 -13.24
N LEU A 144 23.71 -23.30 -12.54
CA LEU A 144 23.78 -23.90 -11.21
C LEU A 144 24.13 -25.39 -11.31
N PRO A 145 24.96 -25.95 -10.40
CA PRO A 145 25.38 -27.34 -10.46
C PRO A 145 24.37 -28.26 -9.76
N ASP A 146 24.25 -29.51 -10.23
CA ASP A 146 23.37 -30.53 -9.63
C ASP A 146 23.77 -30.93 -8.19
N SER A 147 24.98 -30.57 -7.75
CA SER A 147 25.46 -30.79 -6.37
C SER A 147 24.90 -29.79 -5.35
N LEU A 148 24.23 -28.73 -5.82
CA LEU A 148 23.75 -27.64 -4.98
C LEU A 148 22.61 -28.10 -4.06
N LYS A 149 22.73 -27.82 -2.76
CA LYS A 149 21.78 -28.26 -1.73
C LYS A 149 21.02 -27.11 -1.08
N GLU A 150 21.62 -25.93 -1.05
CA GLU A 150 21.06 -24.76 -0.39
C GLU A 150 21.44 -23.47 -1.10
N MET A 151 20.55 -22.49 -1.02
CA MET A 151 20.78 -21.11 -1.44
C MET A 151 20.28 -20.18 -0.33
N GLY A 152 21.08 -19.17 0.00
CA GLY A 152 20.74 -18.12 0.94
C GLY A 152 19.65 -17.19 0.43
N ASP A 153 19.39 -16.14 1.19
CA ASP A 153 18.43 -15.10 0.79
C ASP A 153 19.12 -14.10 -0.17
N ALA A 154 18.32 -13.35 -0.94
CA ALA A 154 18.81 -12.25 -1.79
C ALA A 154 19.96 -12.58 -2.78
N VAL A 155 20.14 -13.85 -3.17
CA VAL A 155 21.29 -14.28 -3.99
C VAL A 155 21.34 -13.60 -5.36
N PHE A 156 20.19 -13.38 -5.99
CA PHE A 156 20.06 -12.84 -7.35
C PHE A 156 19.27 -11.53 -7.38
N VAL A 157 19.37 -10.69 -6.35
CA VAL A 157 18.76 -9.35 -6.35
C VAL A 157 19.32 -8.50 -7.48
N ALA A 158 18.45 -7.75 -8.16
CA ALA A 158 18.81 -6.80 -9.22
C ALA A 158 19.73 -7.39 -10.31
N THR A 159 19.51 -8.66 -10.68
CA THR A 159 20.25 -9.31 -11.76
C THR A 159 19.56 -9.13 -13.11
N GLY A 160 20.34 -9.26 -14.19
CA GLY A 160 19.84 -9.27 -15.57
C GLY A 160 19.28 -10.61 -16.04
N LEU A 161 19.05 -11.56 -15.11
CA LEU A 161 18.71 -12.94 -15.48
C LEU A 161 17.40 -12.96 -16.26
N VAL A 162 17.39 -13.65 -17.40
CA VAL A 162 16.18 -13.78 -18.22
C VAL A 162 15.38 -15.02 -17.83
N SER A 163 16.10 -16.09 -17.49
CA SER A 163 15.51 -17.34 -17.01
C SER A 163 16.45 -18.04 -16.04
N ILE A 164 15.91 -18.81 -15.10
CA ILE A 164 16.72 -19.67 -14.23
C ILE A 164 16.06 -21.02 -14.00
N THR A 165 16.88 -22.07 -13.96
CA THR A 165 16.48 -23.41 -13.56
C THR A 165 17.09 -23.73 -12.21
N ILE A 166 16.24 -23.98 -11.23
CA ILE A 166 16.64 -24.35 -9.89
C ILE A 166 16.90 -25.86 -9.87
N PRO A 167 18.09 -26.32 -9.43
CA PRO A 167 18.45 -27.74 -9.52
C PRO A 167 17.66 -28.61 -8.53
N GLU A 168 17.50 -29.89 -8.86
CA GLU A 168 16.93 -30.89 -7.94
C GLU A 168 17.75 -30.99 -6.67
N GLY A 169 17.06 -31.21 -5.54
CA GLY A 169 17.65 -31.21 -4.20
C GLY A 169 17.46 -29.89 -3.45
N ILE A 170 17.22 -28.77 -4.15
CA ILE A 170 16.83 -27.51 -3.51
C ILE A 170 15.42 -27.61 -2.95
N THR A 171 15.27 -27.26 -1.69
CA THR A 171 13.99 -27.36 -0.96
C THR A 171 13.36 -26.00 -0.66
N ARG A 172 14.11 -24.90 -0.76
CA ARG A 172 13.66 -23.53 -0.45
C ARG A 172 14.21 -22.51 -1.47
N ILE A 173 13.36 -21.61 -1.91
CA ILE A 173 13.75 -20.30 -2.47
C ILE A 173 13.76 -19.30 -1.30
N GLY A 174 14.88 -18.61 -1.09
CA GLY A 174 15.05 -17.65 -0.01
C GLY A 174 14.23 -16.36 -0.17
N ASP A 175 14.22 -15.56 0.89
CA ASP A 175 13.55 -14.25 0.88
C ASP A 175 14.29 -13.32 -0.08
N PHE A 176 13.56 -12.47 -0.79
CA PHE A 176 14.11 -11.52 -1.78
C PHE A 176 15.01 -12.14 -2.87
N MET A 177 14.98 -13.47 -3.07
CA MET A 177 15.93 -14.20 -3.94
C MET A 177 16.19 -13.51 -5.29
N PHE A 178 15.15 -13.02 -5.96
CA PHE A 178 15.23 -12.34 -7.27
C PHE A 178 14.69 -10.91 -7.22
N TYR A 179 14.62 -10.28 -6.04
CA TYR A 179 14.03 -8.95 -5.85
C TYR A 179 14.59 -7.93 -6.87
N TYR A 180 13.71 -7.22 -7.58
CA TYR A 180 14.04 -6.30 -8.68
C TYR A 180 14.92 -6.88 -9.80
N SER A 181 14.85 -8.19 -10.06
CA SER A 181 15.39 -8.76 -11.30
C SER A 181 14.45 -8.49 -12.47
N GLU A 182 14.53 -7.26 -12.99
CA GLU A 182 13.59 -6.69 -13.97
C GLU A 182 13.61 -7.35 -15.36
N SER A 183 14.49 -8.34 -15.58
CA SER A 183 14.53 -9.14 -16.82
C SER A 183 14.01 -10.57 -16.64
N LEU A 184 13.74 -11.01 -15.41
CA LEU A 184 13.43 -12.41 -15.12
C LEU A 184 12.02 -12.76 -15.59
N ALA A 185 11.96 -13.47 -16.72
CA ALA A 185 10.71 -13.82 -17.38
C ALA A 185 10.28 -15.27 -17.10
N THR A 186 11.22 -16.17 -16.81
CA THR A 186 10.92 -17.60 -16.59
C THR A 186 11.69 -18.19 -15.40
N VAL A 187 10.99 -18.94 -14.57
CA VAL A 187 11.62 -19.76 -13.52
C VAL A 187 11.18 -21.22 -13.65
N ASN A 188 12.12 -22.15 -13.50
CA ASN A 188 11.84 -23.59 -13.48
C ASN A 188 12.18 -24.15 -12.10
N PHE A 189 11.17 -24.62 -11.38
CA PHE A 189 11.31 -25.20 -10.05
C PHE A 189 11.47 -26.73 -10.10
N PRO A 190 12.31 -27.30 -9.22
CA PRO A 190 12.47 -28.74 -9.09
C PRO A 190 11.29 -29.36 -8.33
N ALA A 191 11.17 -30.69 -8.41
CA ALA A 191 10.17 -31.44 -7.67
C ALA A 191 10.43 -31.42 -6.15
N SER A 192 11.69 -31.25 -5.75
CA SER A 192 12.13 -31.16 -4.34
C SER A 192 11.72 -29.86 -3.64
N LEU A 193 11.27 -28.83 -4.36
CA LEU A 193 10.97 -27.53 -3.76
C LEU A 193 9.73 -27.61 -2.84
N THR A 194 9.87 -27.05 -1.64
CA THR A 194 8.82 -27.07 -0.60
C THR A 194 8.45 -25.68 -0.10
N GLN A 195 9.29 -24.66 -0.31
CA GLN A 195 9.11 -23.34 0.26
C GLN A 195 9.57 -22.24 -0.71
N ILE A 196 8.85 -21.12 -0.71
CA ILE A 196 9.19 -19.89 -1.42
C ILE A 196 9.16 -18.76 -0.40
N GLY A 197 10.25 -18.01 -0.30
CA GLY A 197 10.42 -16.89 0.61
C GLY A 197 9.58 -15.67 0.26
N GLU A 198 9.49 -14.75 1.21
CA GLU A 198 8.76 -13.50 1.06
C GLU A 198 9.42 -12.61 0.00
N GLU A 199 8.60 -11.97 -0.84
CA GLU A 199 9.00 -11.04 -1.91
C GLU A 199 10.09 -11.61 -2.86
N ALA A 200 10.25 -12.94 -2.93
CA ALA A 200 11.30 -13.60 -3.70
C ALA A 200 11.29 -13.22 -5.19
N PHE A 201 10.14 -12.80 -5.73
CA PHE A 201 9.94 -12.41 -7.13
C PHE A 201 9.38 -10.99 -7.30
N SER A 202 9.40 -10.15 -6.26
CA SER A 202 8.90 -8.78 -6.38
C SER A 202 9.72 -8.00 -7.41
N GLY A 203 9.04 -7.31 -8.33
CA GLY A 203 9.67 -6.58 -9.41
C GLY A 203 10.19 -7.47 -10.56
N CYS A 204 9.93 -8.78 -10.54
CA CYS A 204 10.27 -9.66 -11.67
C CYS A 204 9.11 -9.71 -12.69
N PRO A 205 9.32 -9.41 -13.99
CA PRO A 205 8.26 -9.51 -15.00
C PRO A 205 8.04 -10.97 -15.46
N LEU A 206 7.83 -11.89 -14.51
CA LEU A 206 7.60 -13.30 -14.82
C LEU A 206 6.44 -13.43 -15.78
N THR A 207 6.64 -14.19 -16.85
CA THR A 207 5.59 -14.59 -17.79
C THR A 207 5.16 -16.03 -17.53
N THR A 208 6.09 -16.87 -17.07
CA THR A 208 5.89 -18.31 -16.91
C THR A 208 6.65 -18.85 -15.70
N ILE A 209 5.96 -19.69 -14.91
CA ILE A 209 6.53 -20.48 -13.83
C ILE A 209 6.32 -21.96 -14.15
N ASN A 210 7.41 -22.73 -14.19
CA ASN A 210 7.35 -24.17 -14.42
C ASN A 210 7.68 -24.93 -13.14
N VAL A 211 7.02 -26.07 -12.94
CA VAL A 211 7.30 -26.99 -11.83
C VAL A 211 7.58 -28.37 -12.43
N ALA A 212 8.70 -28.98 -12.03
CA ALA A 212 9.08 -30.30 -12.51
C ALA A 212 8.03 -31.37 -12.12
N PRO A 213 7.83 -32.40 -12.96
CA PRO A 213 6.90 -33.49 -12.64
C PRO A 213 7.25 -34.18 -11.31
N GLY A 214 6.22 -34.55 -10.55
CA GLY A 214 6.38 -35.27 -9.27
C GLY A 214 6.50 -34.38 -8.03
N SER A 215 6.44 -33.04 -8.17
CA SER A 215 6.31 -32.16 -7.01
C SER A 215 5.05 -32.50 -6.19
N ARG A 216 5.21 -32.56 -4.87
CA ARG A 216 4.12 -32.79 -3.91
C ARG A 216 3.65 -31.50 -3.23
N THR A 217 4.35 -30.40 -3.47
CA THR A 217 4.10 -29.11 -2.80
C THR A 217 3.45 -28.13 -3.76
N PHE A 218 3.96 -28.07 -4.98
CA PHE A 218 3.59 -27.06 -5.95
C PHE A 218 3.06 -27.69 -7.22
N TYR A 219 2.19 -26.95 -7.88
CA TYR A 219 1.62 -27.29 -9.16
C TYR A 219 1.63 -26.05 -10.05
N THR A 220 1.88 -26.24 -11.34
CA THR A 220 1.73 -25.18 -12.33
C THR A 220 0.65 -25.56 -13.34
N GLU A 221 -0.18 -24.59 -13.70
CA GLU A 221 -1.16 -24.71 -14.77
C GLU A 221 -1.12 -23.44 -15.60
N ASP A 222 -0.91 -23.62 -16.91
CA ASP A 222 -0.69 -22.53 -17.84
C ASP A 222 0.32 -21.52 -17.29
N GLY A 223 1.44 -21.98 -16.72
CA GLY A 223 2.52 -21.15 -16.15
C GLY A 223 2.19 -20.36 -14.88
N VAL A 224 1.01 -20.56 -14.26
CA VAL A 224 0.62 -19.96 -12.97
C VAL A 224 0.85 -20.96 -11.84
N LEU A 225 1.36 -20.49 -10.69
CA LEU A 225 1.74 -21.34 -9.57
C LEU A 225 0.63 -21.49 -8.52
N TYR A 226 0.36 -22.73 -8.15
CA TYR A 226 -0.61 -23.12 -7.12
C TYR A 226 0.01 -24.10 -6.12
N THR A 227 -0.69 -24.34 -5.01
CA THR A 227 -0.46 -25.52 -4.18
C THR A 227 -0.71 -26.80 -4.97
N ALA A 228 -0.08 -27.91 -4.60
CA ALA A 228 -0.21 -29.20 -5.31
C ALA A 228 -1.67 -29.72 -5.40
N ASP A 229 -2.50 -29.41 -4.40
CA ASP A 229 -3.94 -29.72 -4.39
C ASP A 229 -4.79 -28.71 -5.20
N LYS A 230 -4.16 -27.70 -5.79
CA LYS A 230 -4.75 -26.60 -6.59
C LYS A 230 -5.70 -25.68 -5.83
N THR A 231 -5.75 -25.76 -4.51
CA THR A 231 -6.72 -24.99 -3.70
C THR A 231 -6.26 -23.56 -3.40
N LYS A 232 -4.96 -23.25 -3.53
CA LYS A 232 -4.43 -21.91 -3.29
C LYS A 232 -3.59 -21.43 -4.47
N LEU A 233 -3.92 -20.24 -4.98
CA LEU A 233 -3.07 -19.49 -5.91
C LEU A 233 -1.90 -18.89 -5.12
N LEU A 234 -0.67 -19.25 -5.51
CA LEU A 234 0.55 -18.83 -4.83
C LEU A 234 1.26 -17.70 -5.54
N LEU A 235 1.34 -17.77 -6.88
CA LEU A 235 1.99 -16.72 -7.67
C LEU A 235 1.44 -16.70 -9.10
N TYR A 236 0.89 -15.56 -9.48
CA TYR A 236 0.53 -15.18 -10.82
C TYR A 236 1.72 -14.45 -11.47
N PRO A 237 2.19 -14.86 -12.67
CA PRO A 237 3.29 -14.19 -13.33
C PRO A 237 2.90 -12.76 -13.78
N GLN A 238 3.43 -11.74 -13.09
CA GLN A 238 3.05 -10.33 -13.27
C GLN A 238 3.40 -9.75 -14.65
N GLY A 239 4.38 -10.31 -15.37
CA GLY A 239 4.75 -9.91 -16.74
C GLY A 239 3.79 -10.43 -17.82
N ARG A 240 2.75 -11.19 -17.48
CA ARG A 240 1.73 -11.63 -18.43
C ARG A 240 0.93 -10.46 -18.98
N THR A 241 0.73 -10.47 -20.30
CA THR A 241 -0.04 -9.45 -21.03
C THR A 241 -1.47 -9.88 -21.35
N THR A 242 -1.89 -11.05 -20.88
CA THR A 242 -3.27 -11.54 -21.06
C THR A 242 -4.25 -10.61 -20.35
N ALA A 243 -5.23 -10.09 -21.08
CA ALA A 243 -6.21 -9.15 -20.55
C ALA A 243 -7.12 -9.76 -19.47
N THR A 244 -7.34 -11.07 -19.50
CA THR A 244 -8.24 -11.77 -18.57
C THR A 244 -7.53 -12.94 -17.93
N PHE A 245 -7.59 -13.00 -16.60
CA PHE A 245 -7.25 -14.19 -15.83
C PHE A 245 -8.52 -14.90 -15.34
N THR A 246 -8.68 -16.17 -15.70
CA THR A 246 -9.81 -17.00 -15.22
C THR A 246 -9.30 -17.95 -14.16
N MET A 247 -9.83 -17.83 -12.94
CA MET A 247 -9.40 -18.64 -11.81
C MET A 247 -9.91 -20.08 -11.92
N PRO A 248 -9.06 -21.11 -11.70
CA PRO A 248 -9.52 -22.49 -11.69
C PRO A 248 -10.58 -22.76 -10.61
N ALA A 249 -11.55 -23.63 -10.91
CA ALA A 249 -12.69 -23.93 -10.04
C ALA A 249 -12.33 -24.57 -8.69
N ALA A 250 -11.12 -25.15 -8.57
CA ALA A 250 -10.62 -25.75 -7.33
C ALA A 250 -10.09 -24.72 -6.32
N VAL A 251 -9.75 -23.50 -6.78
CA VAL A 251 -9.14 -22.48 -5.93
C VAL A 251 -10.14 -22.01 -4.86
N ARG A 252 -9.69 -22.00 -3.60
CA ARG A 252 -10.41 -21.51 -2.41
C ARG A 252 -9.73 -20.29 -1.80
N THR A 253 -8.43 -20.13 -2.03
CA THR A 253 -7.61 -19.05 -1.47
C THR A 253 -6.77 -18.38 -2.55
N ILE A 254 -6.80 -17.05 -2.57
CA ILE A 254 -5.81 -16.23 -3.28
C ILE A 254 -4.76 -15.85 -2.25
N GLY A 255 -3.52 -16.31 -2.45
CA GLY A 255 -2.45 -16.14 -1.50
C GLY A 255 -1.94 -14.71 -1.38
N SER A 256 -1.23 -14.41 -0.29
CA SER A 256 -0.64 -13.09 -0.07
C SER A 256 0.25 -12.67 -1.22
N ALA A 257 0.09 -11.43 -1.68
CA ALA A 257 0.81 -10.86 -2.83
C ALA A 257 0.76 -11.70 -4.13
N SER A 258 -0.10 -12.72 -4.24
CA SER A 258 -0.03 -13.69 -5.33
C SER A 258 -0.34 -13.11 -6.70
N CYS A 259 -1.10 -12.01 -6.79
CA CYS A 259 -1.34 -11.25 -8.02
C CYS A 259 -0.84 -9.81 -7.92
N LYS A 260 0.08 -9.50 -6.98
CA LYS A 260 0.63 -8.15 -6.82
C LYS A 260 1.21 -7.67 -8.16
N GLU A 261 0.86 -6.44 -8.53
CA GLU A 261 1.29 -5.76 -9.77
C GLU A 261 0.94 -6.49 -11.09
N ALA A 262 0.00 -7.46 -11.05
CA ALA A 262 -0.43 -8.15 -12.25
C ALA A 262 -1.09 -7.19 -13.26
N GLN A 263 -0.84 -7.47 -14.54
CA GLN A 263 -1.20 -6.57 -15.66
C GLN A 263 -2.53 -6.92 -16.34
N PHE A 264 -3.30 -7.90 -15.84
CA PHE A 264 -4.61 -8.21 -16.41
C PHE A 264 -5.62 -7.09 -16.15
N ALA A 265 -6.53 -6.88 -17.10
CA ALA A 265 -7.63 -5.93 -16.99
C ALA A 265 -8.86 -6.52 -16.28
N HIS A 266 -9.01 -7.85 -16.33
CA HIS A 266 -10.15 -8.57 -15.79
C HIS A 266 -9.71 -9.83 -15.04
N VAL A 267 -10.31 -10.09 -13.89
CA VAL A 267 -10.19 -11.36 -13.17
C VAL A 267 -11.56 -12.00 -13.01
N VAL A 268 -11.69 -13.26 -13.42
CA VAL A 268 -12.90 -14.06 -13.19
C VAL A 268 -12.64 -14.92 -11.95
N MET A 269 -13.10 -14.43 -10.79
CA MET A 269 -13.04 -15.18 -9.53
C MET A 269 -14.04 -16.33 -9.56
N ASN A 270 -13.64 -17.50 -9.05
CA ASN A 270 -14.50 -18.68 -9.07
C ASN A 270 -15.51 -18.68 -7.91
N SER A 271 -16.65 -19.36 -8.07
CA SER A 271 -17.74 -19.39 -7.08
C SER A 271 -17.44 -20.23 -5.83
N GLY A 272 -16.30 -20.90 -5.76
CA GLY A 272 -15.83 -21.60 -4.56
C GLY A 272 -14.82 -20.78 -3.74
N LEU A 273 -14.43 -19.59 -4.19
CA LEU A 273 -13.44 -18.76 -3.52
C LEU A 273 -13.95 -18.30 -2.15
N THR A 274 -13.17 -18.52 -1.09
CA THR A 274 -13.54 -18.17 0.30
C THR A 274 -12.62 -17.13 0.93
N THR A 275 -11.36 -17.06 0.49
CA THR A 275 -10.31 -16.25 1.14
C THR A 275 -9.49 -15.49 0.12
N ILE A 276 -9.26 -14.20 0.38
CA ILE A 276 -8.29 -13.35 -0.33
C ILE A 276 -7.30 -12.84 0.71
N GLU A 277 -6.04 -13.21 0.63
CA GLU A 277 -5.03 -12.83 1.64
C GLU A 277 -4.44 -11.44 1.37
N ASP A 278 -3.52 -11.02 2.24
CA ASP A 278 -2.93 -9.68 2.27
C ASP A 278 -2.23 -9.32 0.95
N TYR A 279 -2.40 -8.09 0.48
CA TYR A 279 -1.78 -7.60 -0.77
C TYR A 279 -2.10 -8.42 -2.03
N ALA A 280 -3.08 -9.34 -2.00
CA ALA A 280 -3.33 -10.30 -3.08
C ALA A 280 -3.38 -9.68 -4.49
N PHE A 281 -3.99 -8.51 -4.65
CA PHE A 281 -4.06 -7.74 -5.89
C PHE A 281 -3.48 -6.32 -5.73
N ASP A 282 -2.58 -6.09 -4.76
CA ASP A 282 -1.96 -4.78 -4.58
C ASP A 282 -1.26 -4.33 -5.87
N GLY A 283 -1.53 -3.12 -6.32
CA GLY A 283 -0.89 -2.56 -7.52
C GLY A 283 -1.38 -3.17 -8.85
N CYS A 284 -2.47 -3.93 -8.89
CA CYS A 284 -3.13 -4.36 -10.14
C CYS A 284 -3.72 -3.17 -10.91
N ALA A 285 -2.86 -2.30 -11.44
CA ALA A 285 -3.22 -0.98 -11.93
C ALA A 285 -4.12 -1.01 -13.17
N GLN A 286 -4.18 -2.13 -13.89
CA GLN A 286 -5.02 -2.32 -15.07
C GLN A 286 -6.40 -2.92 -14.75
N LEU A 287 -6.61 -3.46 -13.54
CA LEU A 287 -7.85 -4.12 -13.16
C LEU A 287 -9.03 -3.14 -13.18
N GLN A 288 -10.03 -3.41 -14.02
CA GLN A 288 -11.12 -2.45 -14.31
C GLN A 288 -12.35 -2.61 -13.41
N SER A 289 -12.59 -3.81 -12.91
CA SER A 289 -13.69 -4.16 -12.00
C SER A 289 -13.24 -5.20 -10.98
N ILE A 290 -13.80 -5.11 -9.77
CA ILE A 290 -13.54 -6.06 -8.69
C ILE A 290 -14.83 -6.78 -8.36
N ASP A 291 -15.07 -7.93 -8.99
CA ASP A 291 -16.32 -8.68 -8.82
C ASP A 291 -16.12 -9.84 -7.84
N MET A 292 -16.16 -9.52 -6.53
CA MET A 292 -15.96 -10.50 -5.47
C MET A 292 -17.21 -11.40 -5.30
N PRO A 293 -17.07 -12.74 -5.33
CA PRO A 293 -18.20 -13.63 -5.09
C PRO A 293 -18.60 -13.62 -3.61
N ASN A 294 -19.90 -13.78 -3.34
CA ASN A 294 -20.46 -13.80 -1.97
C ASN A 294 -19.96 -14.97 -1.09
N THR A 295 -19.25 -15.94 -1.67
CA THR A 295 -18.59 -17.01 -0.94
C THR A 295 -17.33 -16.55 -0.20
N VAL A 296 -16.78 -15.39 -0.53
CA VAL A 296 -15.62 -14.82 0.16
C VAL A 296 -16.05 -14.34 1.55
N THR A 297 -15.42 -14.90 2.58
CA THR A 297 -15.71 -14.57 3.99
C THR A 297 -14.51 -13.92 4.69
N LYS A 298 -13.33 -13.93 4.05
CA LYS A 298 -12.10 -13.36 4.59
C LYS A 298 -11.35 -12.60 3.50
N VAL A 299 -10.96 -11.36 3.81
CA VAL A 299 -10.11 -10.51 2.98
C VAL A 299 -9.02 -9.92 3.86
N GLY A 300 -7.77 -9.97 3.41
CA GLY A 300 -6.60 -9.40 4.07
C GLY A 300 -6.42 -7.90 3.81
N PRO A 301 -5.64 -7.19 4.65
CA PRO A 301 -5.21 -5.82 4.39
C PRO A 301 -4.60 -5.62 3.00
N PHE A 302 -4.82 -4.44 2.42
CA PHE A 302 -4.28 -4.02 1.12
C PHE A 302 -4.67 -4.90 -0.09
N ALA A 303 -5.63 -5.83 0.06
CA ALA A 303 -5.94 -6.83 -0.97
C ALA A 303 -6.24 -6.25 -2.36
N PHE A 304 -6.82 -5.05 -2.48
CA PHE A 304 -7.05 -4.35 -3.75
C PHE A 304 -6.48 -2.92 -3.75
N ASN A 305 -5.46 -2.65 -2.92
CA ASN A 305 -4.79 -1.36 -2.89
C ASN A 305 -4.21 -1.03 -4.28
N LYS A 306 -4.24 0.24 -4.67
CA LYS A 306 -3.72 0.75 -5.95
C LYS A 306 -4.28 0.05 -7.21
N CYS A 307 -5.48 -0.53 -7.16
CA CYS A 307 -6.23 -0.92 -8.35
C CYS A 307 -6.78 0.34 -9.08
N THR A 308 -5.88 1.16 -9.63
CA THR A 308 -6.17 2.53 -10.07
C THR A 308 -7.14 2.62 -11.27
N ALA A 309 -7.25 1.56 -12.07
CA ALA A 309 -8.22 1.47 -13.17
C ALA A 309 -9.63 1.04 -12.73
N ALA A 310 -9.80 0.54 -11.50
CA ALA A 310 -11.07 -0.04 -11.06
C ALA A 310 -12.16 1.03 -10.99
N THR A 311 -13.25 0.82 -11.73
CA THR A 311 -14.40 1.73 -11.79
C THR A 311 -15.57 1.27 -10.93
N SER A 312 -15.66 -0.04 -10.69
CA SER A 312 -16.71 -0.70 -9.91
C SER A 312 -16.13 -1.77 -8.99
N THR A 313 -16.89 -2.07 -7.94
CA THR A 313 -16.61 -3.19 -7.04
C THR A 313 -17.91 -3.83 -6.56
N THR A 314 -17.92 -5.14 -6.47
CA THR A 314 -18.88 -5.92 -5.69
C THR A 314 -18.16 -6.40 -4.44
N ILE A 315 -18.64 -6.00 -3.27
CA ILE A 315 -18.11 -6.45 -1.98
C ILE A 315 -18.94 -7.67 -1.54
N SER A 316 -18.27 -8.74 -1.09
CA SER A 316 -18.96 -9.94 -0.64
C SER A 316 -19.84 -9.69 0.58
N ALA A 317 -21.10 -10.14 0.53
CA ALA A 317 -22.03 -10.11 1.66
C ALA A 317 -21.62 -11.04 2.82
N GLY A 318 -20.63 -11.91 2.61
CA GLY A 318 -20.04 -12.76 3.64
C GLY A 318 -19.03 -12.06 4.55
N LEU A 319 -18.64 -10.81 4.27
CA LEU A 319 -17.68 -10.07 5.08
C LEU A 319 -18.32 -9.44 6.31
N LYS A 320 -17.55 -9.46 7.41
CA LYS A 320 -17.85 -8.76 8.67
C LYS A 320 -17.17 -7.41 8.80
N SER A 321 -16.07 -7.22 8.08
CA SER A 321 -15.32 -5.98 8.08
C SER A 321 -14.66 -5.75 6.73
N LEU A 322 -14.39 -4.49 6.41
CA LEU A 322 -13.45 -4.13 5.35
C LEU A 322 -12.09 -3.85 6.00
N PRO A 323 -11.03 -4.61 5.68
CA PRO A 323 -9.72 -4.48 6.32
C PRO A 323 -9.00 -3.18 5.92
N GLU A 324 -7.86 -2.95 6.56
CA GLU A 324 -6.97 -1.82 6.28
C GLU A 324 -6.66 -1.70 4.79
N SER A 325 -6.79 -0.48 4.25
CA SER A 325 -6.40 -0.12 2.89
C SER A 325 -6.99 -0.99 1.77
N MET A 326 -8.09 -1.73 2.02
CA MET A 326 -8.64 -2.70 1.07
C MET A 326 -8.79 -2.15 -0.35
N TYR A 327 -9.32 -0.92 -0.48
CA TYR A 327 -9.50 -0.21 -1.74
C TYR A 327 -8.73 1.12 -1.80
N ALA A 328 -7.70 1.29 -0.96
CA ALA A 328 -6.91 2.52 -0.98
C ALA A 328 -6.32 2.76 -2.38
N GLN A 329 -6.33 4.01 -2.83
CA GLN A 329 -5.86 4.45 -4.15
C GLN A 329 -6.58 3.80 -5.35
N CYS A 330 -7.80 3.25 -5.17
CA CYS A 330 -8.69 2.91 -6.30
C CYS A 330 -9.26 4.20 -6.92
N GLN A 331 -8.42 4.94 -7.65
CA GLN A 331 -8.68 6.34 -8.02
C GLN A 331 -9.90 6.55 -8.93
N LYS A 332 -10.35 5.51 -9.66
CA LYS A 332 -11.52 5.56 -10.55
C LYS A 332 -12.80 4.97 -9.95
N LEU A 333 -12.73 4.43 -8.74
CA LEU A 333 -13.88 3.83 -8.06
C LEU A 333 -14.88 4.94 -7.70
N ASN A 334 -16.14 4.84 -8.17
CA ASN A 334 -17.09 5.95 -8.13
C ASN A 334 -18.30 5.78 -7.19
N ASN A 335 -18.89 4.60 -7.15
CA ASN A 335 -20.05 4.29 -6.32
C ASN A 335 -19.80 2.93 -5.66
N VAL A 336 -19.90 2.91 -4.34
CA VAL A 336 -19.64 1.72 -3.53
C VAL A 336 -20.85 1.44 -2.66
N VAL A 337 -21.31 0.20 -2.67
CA VAL A 337 -22.33 -0.30 -1.74
C VAL A 337 -21.65 -1.27 -0.78
N VAL A 338 -21.58 -0.89 0.49
CA VAL A 338 -21.05 -1.75 1.54
C VAL A 338 -22.17 -2.68 2.03
N PRO A 339 -21.97 -4.02 2.07
CA PRO A 339 -23.01 -4.98 2.43
C PRO A 339 -23.50 -4.85 3.88
N ASP A 340 -24.77 -5.18 4.13
CA ASP A 340 -25.46 -5.03 5.42
C ASP A 340 -24.81 -5.75 6.61
N ASN A 341 -24.01 -6.78 6.36
CA ASN A 341 -23.32 -7.59 7.38
C ASN A 341 -22.00 -6.99 7.86
N VAL A 342 -21.51 -5.93 7.20
CA VAL A 342 -20.26 -5.27 7.56
C VAL A 342 -20.48 -4.39 8.78
N GLU A 343 -19.71 -4.69 9.84
CA GLU A 343 -19.75 -4.00 11.13
C GLU A 343 -18.61 -2.97 11.25
N ASN A 344 -17.53 -3.11 10.46
CA ASN A 344 -16.34 -2.26 10.60
C ASN A 344 -15.72 -1.90 9.25
N ILE A 345 -15.30 -0.63 9.08
CA ILE A 345 -14.47 -0.16 7.97
C ILE A 345 -13.09 0.20 8.51
N GLY A 346 -12.03 -0.44 8.02
CA GLY A 346 -10.68 -0.30 8.54
C GLY A 346 -9.95 1.00 8.20
N LEU A 347 -8.76 1.14 8.79
CA LEU A 347 -7.78 2.21 8.50
C LEU A 347 -7.61 2.39 7.00
N THR A 348 -7.73 3.61 6.50
CA THR A 348 -7.51 3.99 5.09
C THR A 348 -8.25 3.17 4.03
N ALA A 349 -9.33 2.43 4.39
CA ALA A 349 -9.97 1.45 3.50
C ALA A 349 -10.36 1.99 2.11
N PHE A 350 -10.78 3.25 2.00
CA PHE A 350 -11.09 3.95 0.75
C PHE A 350 -10.24 5.21 0.54
N SER A 351 -9.09 5.32 1.22
CA SER A 351 -8.21 6.49 1.13
C SER A 351 -7.79 6.74 -0.33
N ASN A 352 -7.88 7.99 -0.78
CA ASN A 352 -7.56 8.43 -2.14
C ASN A 352 -8.38 7.74 -3.26
N CYS A 353 -9.60 7.28 -2.97
CA CYS A 353 -10.59 6.97 -4.01
C CYS A 353 -11.12 8.26 -4.65
N LYS A 354 -10.29 8.88 -5.51
CA LYS A 354 -10.50 10.25 -5.99
C LYS A 354 -11.78 10.46 -6.80
N SER A 355 -12.35 9.41 -7.38
CA SER A 355 -13.60 9.46 -8.15
C SER A 355 -14.83 9.05 -7.33
N LEU A 356 -14.67 8.69 -6.06
CA LEU A 356 -15.78 8.23 -5.21
C LEU A 356 -16.75 9.38 -4.96
N THR A 357 -17.90 9.35 -5.62
CA THR A 357 -18.94 10.39 -5.50
C THR A 357 -19.95 10.09 -4.41
N SER A 358 -20.22 8.80 -4.18
CA SER A 358 -21.16 8.33 -3.15
C SER A 358 -20.73 6.96 -2.60
N ILE A 359 -21.08 6.71 -1.34
CA ILE A 359 -20.93 5.40 -0.69
C ILE A 359 -22.16 5.11 0.17
N THR A 360 -22.73 3.92 0.02
CA THR A 360 -23.80 3.43 0.90
C THR A 360 -23.19 2.62 2.03
N LEU A 361 -23.40 3.08 3.26
CA LEU A 361 -22.94 2.44 4.49
C LEU A 361 -24.04 1.53 5.07
N PRO A 362 -23.69 0.40 5.71
CA PRO A 362 -24.66 -0.54 6.21
C PRO A 362 -25.26 -0.08 7.54
N ALA A 363 -26.49 -0.52 7.83
CA ALA A 363 -27.20 -0.15 9.05
C ALA A 363 -26.66 -0.79 10.33
N ARG A 364 -25.67 -1.70 10.23
CA ARG A 364 -24.99 -2.36 11.36
C ARG A 364 -23.56 -1.88 11.59
N LEU A 365 -23.15 -0.79 10.93
CA LEU A 365 -21.80 -0.28 11.01
C LEU A 365 -21.53 0.27 12.42
N ASP A 366 -20.56 -0.30 13.12
CA ASP A 366 -20.16 0.11 14.46
C ASP A 366 -18.98 1.10 14.44
N THR A 367 -17.97 0.83 13.58
CA THR A 367 -16.72 1.60 13.58
C THR A 367 -16.25 1.99 12.18
N LEU A 368 -15.66 3.18 12.10
CA LEU A 368 -14.90 3.66 10.93
C LEU A 368 -13.48 4.03 11.36
N GLY A 369 -12.49 3.38 10.76
CA GLY A 369 -11.07 3.57 11.07
C GLY A 369 -10.51 4.91 10.61
N ASP A 370 -9.32 5.24 11.11
CA ASP A 370 -8.61 6.46 10.77
C ASP A 370 -8.46 6.60 9.25
N LEU A 371 -8.62 7.82 8.75
CA LEU A 371 -8.40 8.18 7.34
C LEU A 371 -9.20 7.34 6.31
N ALA A 372 -10.26 6.64 6.72
CA ALA A 372 -10.94 5.67 5.85
C ALA A 372 -11.44 6.29 4.53
N PHE A 373 -11.83 7.57 4.52
CA PHE A 373 -12.21 8.31 3.30
C PHE A 373 -11.28 9.50 3.00
N ASN A 374 -10.09 9.57 3.61
CA ASN A 374 -9.12 10.64 3.35
C ASN A 374 -8.90 10.80 1.84
N GLY A 375 -8.98 12.02 1.31
CA GLY A 375 -8.63 12.32 -0.08
C GLY A 375 -9.64 11.79 -1.09
N CYS A 376 -10.85 11.42 -0.67
CA CYS A 376 -12.00 11.22 -1.55
C CYS A 376 -12.50 12.57 -2.08
N ILE A 377 -11.70 13.20 -2.95
CA ILE A 377 -11.90 14.58 -3.41
C ILE A 377 -13.21 14.79 -4.20
N ALA A 378 -13.86 13.72 -4.68
CA ALA A 378 -15.13 13.77 -5.38
C ALA A 378 -16.35 13.48 -4.50
N LEU A 379 -16.16 13.05 -3.24
CA LEU A 379 -17.25 12.68 -2.35
C LEU A 379 -18.05 13.94 -2.00
N THR A 380 -19.36 13.93 -2.29
CA THR A 380 -20.23 15.11 -2.12
C THR A 380 -21.05 15.07 -0.84
N THR A 381 -21.58 13.89 -0.50
CA THR A 381 -22.38 13.67 0.69
C THR A 381 -22.09 12.30 1.27
N ILE A 382 -22.26 12.17 2.59
CA ILE A 382 -22.21 10.86 3.26
C ILE A 382 -23.14 10.86 4.48
N GLN A 383 -23.82 9.74 4.68
CA GLN A 383 -24.73 9.52 5.81
C GLN A 383 -24.11 8.50 6.75
N LEU A 384 -23.61 8.96 7.90
CA LEU A 384 -23.12 8.05 8.94
C LEU A 384 -24.32 7.47 9.72
N PRO A 385 -24.36 6.15 9.97
CA PRO A 385 -25.42 5.55 10.76
C PRO A 385 -25.47 6.13 12.18
N GLN A 386 -26.68 6.40 12.68
CA GLN A 386 -26.90 7.20 13.90
C GLN A 386 -26.33 6.58 15.19
N HIS A 387 -26.14 5.26 15.20
CA HIS A 387 -25.63 4.49 16.34
C HIS A 387 -24.11 4.37 16.36
N VAL A 388 -23.39 4.79 15.32
CA VAL A 388 -21.91 4.76 15.30
C VAL A 388 -21.37 5.61 16.44
N THR A 389 -20.51 5.02 17.27
CA THR A 389 -19.86 5.72 18.40
C THR A 389 -18.36 5.92 18.18
N SER A 390 -17.72 5.13 17.31
CA SER A 390 -16.28 5.18 17.06
C SER A 390 -15.97 5.71 15.65
N LEU A 391 -15.44 6.93 15.60
CA LEU A 391 -15.01 7.60 14.38
C LEU A 391 -13.50 7.85 14.41
N GLY A 392 -12.80 7.34 13.39
CA GLY A 392 -11.36 7.50 13.24
C GLY A 392 -10.92 8.93 12.94
N LYS A 393 -9.65 9.21 13.23
CA LYS A 393 -8.99 10.48 12.98
C LYS A 393 -8.88 10.74 11.48
N GLY A 394 -9.12 11.98 11.07
CA GLY A 394 -9.00 12.40 9.67
C GLY A 394 -9.94 11.66 8.71
N LEU A 395 -11.08 11.15 9.20
CA LEU A 395 -12.00 10.32 8.43
C LEU A 395 -12.33 10.90 7.04
N PHE A 396 -12.52 12.22 6.95
CA PHE A 396 -12.79 12.96 5.71
C PHE A 396 -11.69 13.99 5.37
N TYR A 397 -10.46 13.77 5.82
CA TYR A 397 -9.33 14.66 5.53
C TYR A 397 -9.21 14.90 4.03
N GLY A 398 -9.25 16.15 3.59
CA GLY A 398 -9.10 16.53 2.19
C GLY A 398 -10.25 16.11 1.27
N CYS A 399 -11.44 15.79 1.78
CA CYS A 399 -12.65 15.59 0.97
C CYS A 399 -13.16 16.93 0.41
N LYS A 400 -12.47 17.45 -0.61
CA LYS A 400 -12.63 18.83 -1.09
C LYS A 400 -14.04 19.18 -1.60
N LYS A 401 -14.80 18.20 -2.11
CA LYS A 401 -16.19 18.37 -2.59
C LYS A 401 -17.26 17.98 -1.57
N LEU A 402 -16.89 17.62 -0.35
CA LEU A 402 -17.87 17.22 0.66
C LEU A 402 -18.70 18.44 1.08
N GLU A 403 -19.98 18.44 0.73
CA GLU A 403 -20.91 19.54 0.96
C GLU A 403 -21.70 19.36 2.26
N SER A 404 -22.02 18.11 2.62
CA SER A 404 -22.75 17.78 3.85
C SER A 404 -22.41 16.39 4.37
N VAL A 405 -22.47 16.24 5.70
CA VAL A 405 -22.33 14.97 6.41
C VAL A 405 -23.45 14.86 7.43
N THR A 406 -24.17 13.74 7.42
CA THR A 406 -25.04 13.38 8.55
C THR A 406 -24.21 12.67 9.60
N MET A 407 -24.03 13.30 10.76
CA MET A 407 -23.25 12.77 11.87
C MET A 407 -24.09 11.82 12.75
N PRO A 408 -23.45 10.86 13.44
CA PRO A 408 -24.12 10.10 14.50
C PRO A 408 -24.40 10.96 15.74
N THR A 409 -25.36 10.55 16.56
CA THR A 409 -25.73 11.26 17.79
C THR A 409 -24.98 10.77 19.04
N GLY A 410 -24.35 9.59 18.97
CA GLY A 410 -23.70 8.94 20.12
C GLY A 410 -22.19 9.20 20.25
N ILE A 411 -21.68 10.31 19.72
CA ILE A 411 -20.25 10.62 19.73
C ILE A 411 -19.89 11.68 20.76
N ASP A 412 -18.77 11.48 21.46
CA ASP A 412 -18.31 12.40 22.51
C ASP A 412 -17.49 13.58 21.96
N SER A 413 -16.91 13.44 20.76
CA SER A 413 -16.04 14.45 20.17
C SER A 413 -16.06 14.45 18.64
N ILE A 414 -15.74 15.59 18.03
CA ILE A 414 -15.33 15.66 16.62
C ILE A 414 -13.83 15.31 16.56
N PRO A 415 -13.41 14.20 15.93
CA PRO A 415 -12.03 13.73 15.96
C PRO A 415 -11.00 14.65 15.30
N TYR A 416 -9.73 14.40 15.66
CA TYR A 416 -8.55 15.05 15.07
C TYR A 416 -8.63 15.09 13.55
N ARG A 417 -8.52 16.28 12.96
CA ARG A 417 -8.50 16.51 11.50
C ARG A 417 -9.68 15.95 10.70
N MET A 418 -10.81 15.60 11.34
CA MET A 418 -11.92 14.89 10.68
C MET A 418 -12.36 15.54 9.35
N PHE A 419 -12.47 16.87 9.31
CA PHE A 419 -12.88 17.68 8.16
C PHE A 419 -11.80 18.66 7.67
N TYR A 420 -10.53 18.39 7.98
CA TYR A 420 -9.42 19.21 7.52
C TYR A 420 -9.47 19.35 5.99
N GLY A 421 -9.46 20.58 5.46
CA GLY A 421 -9.47 20.84 4.02
C GLY A 421 -10.75 20.43 3.29
N CYS A 422 -11.88 20.23 3.98
CA CYS A 422 -13.19 20.03 3.36
C CYS A 422 -13.71 21.36 2.80
N ASN A 423 -13.17 21.81 1.66
CA ASN A 423 -13.36 23.17 1.12
C ASN A 423 -14.78 23.49 0.64
N SER A 424 -15.65 22.48 0.48
CA SER A 424 -17.05 22.66 0.04
C SER A 424 -18.07 22.48 1.17
N LEU A 425 -17.63 22.13 2.39
CA LEU A 425 -18.51 21.94 3.54
C LEU A 425 -18.96 23.32 4.02
N LYS A 426 -20.20 23.71 3.70
CA LYS A 426 -20.70 25.08 3.95
C LYS A 426 -21.25 25.28 5.35
N GLU A 427 -22.03 24.33 5.83
CA GLU A 427 -22.65 24.42 7.15
C GLU A 427 -22.37 23.14 7.93
N PHE A 428 -22.16 23.27 9.23
CA PHE A 428 -22.01 22.11 10.11
C PHE A 428 -22.70 22.34 11.44
N GLU A 429 -23.57 21.40 11.80
CA GLU A 429 -24.18 21.31 13.13
C GLU A 429 -23.42 20.25 13.92
N VAL A 430 -22.74 20.69 14.98
CA VAL A 430 -22.06 19.77 15.89
C VAL A 430 -23.13 18.99 16.68
N PRO A 431 -23.12 17.63 16.65
CA PRO A 431 -24.14 16.83 17.31
C PRO A 431 -24.30 17.13 18.79
N GLN A 432 -25.53 17.05 19.29
CA GLN A 432 -25.80 17.10 20.72
C GLN A 432 -25.06 15.95 21.43
N GLY A 433 -24.49 16.22 22.60
CA GLY A 433 -23.68 15.26 23.36
C GLY A 433 -22.19 15.36 23.09
N VAL A 434 -21.77 15.94 21.95
CA VAL A 434 -20.36 16.26 21.70
C VAL A 434 -19.88 17.25 22.75
N THR A 435 -18.81 16.87 23.45
CA THR A 435 -18.14 17.68 24.49
C THR A 435 -16.92 18.42 23.95
N THR A 436 -16.26 17.87 22.92
CA THR A 436 -14.99 18.41 22.41
C THR A 436 -14.96 18.45 20.89
N ILE A 437 -14.52 19.58 20.34
CA ILE A 437 -14.04 19.65 18.95
C ILE A 437 -12.52 19.56 19.00
N VAL A 438 -11.93 18.46 18.52
CA VAL A 438 -10.49 18.19 18.67
C VAL A 438 -9.66 19.07 17.73
N MET A 439 -8.37 19.24 18.03
CA MET A 439 -7.43 20.05 17.25
C MET A 439 -7.49 19.73 15.75
N TYR A 440 -7.42 20.80 14.94
CA TYR A 440 -7.50 20.78 13.47
C TYR A 440 -8.76 20.17 12.86
N ALA A 441 -9.83 19.90 13.63
CA ALA A 441 -11.03 19.21 13.14
C ALA A 441 -11.61 19.81 11.85
N PHE A 442 -11.64 21.14 11.71
CA PHE A 442 -12.20 21.86 10.57
C PHE A 442 -11.18 22.80 9.89
N GLN A 443 -9.87 22.65 10.15
CA GLN A 443 -8.86 23.55 9.60
C GLN A 443 -8.96 23.62 8.07
N GLY A 444 -9.03 24.83 7.51
CA GLY A 444 -9.15 25.06 6.07
C GLY A 444 -10.44 24.54 5.43
N SER A 445 -11.46 24.23 6.22
CA SER A 445 -12.79 23.86 5.70
C SER A 445 -13.49 25.06 5.04
N GLY A 446 -14.49 24.77 4.22
CA GLY A 446 -15.30 25.77 3.50
C GLY A 446 -16.43 26.38 4.32
N LEU A 447 -16.42 26.21 5.65
CA LEU A 447 -17.56 26.57 6.50
C LEU A 447 -17.89 28.05 6.37
N GLU A 448 -19.15 28.32 6.07
CA GLU A 448 -19.82 29.62 6.13
C GLU A 448 -20.57 29.77 7.46
N LYS A 449 -21.06 28.65 8.02
CA LYS A 449 -21.75 28.60 9.31
C LYS A 449 -21.38 27.37 10.13
N VAL A 450 -21.19 27.55 11.44
CA VAL A 450 -21.10 26.44 12.39
C VAL A 450 -22.06 26.63 13.56
N THR A 451 -22.73 25.55 13.96
CA THR A 451 -23.59 25.51 15.15
C THR A 451 -22.94 24.63 16.22
N ILE A 452 -22.72 25.20 17.40
CA ILE A 452 -22.02 24.57 18.54
C ILE A 452 -23.02 24.37 19.67
N PRO A 453 -23.30 23.13 20.11
CA PRO A 453 -24.25 22.84 21.17
C PRO A 453 -23.68 23.23 22.54
N GLN A 454 -24.57 23.43 23.51
CA GLN A 454 -24.21 23.67 24.91
C GLN A 454 -23.40 22.53 25.55
N SER A 455 -23.48 21.31 24.99
CA SER A 455 -22.72 20.16 25.48
C SER A 455 -21.24 20.29 25.18
N CYS A 456 -20.87 21.04 24.13
CA CYS A 456 -19.49 21.28 23.77
C CYS A 456 -18.89 22.19 24.83
N THR A 457 -17.84 21.77 25.52
CA THR A 457 -17.17 22.54 26.58
C THR A 457 -15.76 22.99 26.18
N TYR A 458 -15.16 22.34 25.17
CA TYR A 458 -13.81 22.65 24.70
C TYR A 458 -13.70 22.61 23.17
N ILE A 459 -12.96 23.57 22.61
CA ILE A 459 -12.61 23.62 21.18
C ILE A 459 -11.08 23.67 21.08
N GLY A 460 -10.48 22.65 20.48
CA GLY A 460 -9.02 22.44 20.49
C GLY A 460 -8.23 23.28 19.50
N ASP A 461 -6.91 23.15 19.58
CA ASP A 461 -5.95 23.95 18.82
C ASP A 461 -6.24 23.98 17.32
N ALA A 462 -6.29 25.20 16.76
CA ALA A 462 -6.48 25.44 15.34
C ALA A 462 -7.69 24.69 14.74
N ALA A 463 -8.71 24.37 15.54
CA ALA A 463 -9.87 23.60 15.10
C ALA A 463 -10.58 24.26 13.91
N PHE A 464 -10.64 25.60 13.86
CA PHE A 464 -11.24 26.39 12.77
C PHE A 464 -10.21 27.29 12.07
N MET A 465 -8.91 27.01 12.23
CA MET A 465 -7.86 27.80 11.58
C MET A 465 -8.05 27.80 10.05
N TYR A 466 -7.85 28.95 9.40
CA TYR A 466 -8.09 29.13 7.96
C TYR A 466 -9.52 28.80 7.47
N CYS A 467 -10.54 28.81 8.33
CA CYS A 467 -11.95 28.83 7.90
C CYS A 467 -12.31 30.23 7.36
N THR A 468 -11.69 30.62 6.24
CA THR A 468 -11.73 31.99 5.69
C THR A 468 -13.09 32.42 5.17
N LYS A 469 -14.05 31.49 5.06
CA LYS A 469 -15.44 31.76 4.66
C LYS A 469 -16.41 31.85 5.83
N LEU A 470 -15.96 31.59 7.07
CA LEU A 470 -16.84 31.50 8.22
C LEU A 470 -17.44 32.87 8.53
N ALA A 471 -18.76 32.97 8.36
CA ALA A 471 -19.52 34.20 8.49
C ALA A 471 -20.44 34.17 9.71
N GLU A 472 -20.86 32.99 10.18
CA GLU A 472 -21.73 32.83 11.33
C GLU A 472 -21.24 31.70 12.27
N ILE A 473 -21.08 32.03 13.55
CA ILE A 473 -20.96 31.04 14.63
C ILE A 473 -22.21 31.14 15.49
N GLN A 474 -23.01 30.08 15.53
CA GLN A 474 -24.11 29.95 16.47
C GLN A 474 -23.65 29.10 17.66
N ASN A 475 -23.29 29.74 18.77
CA ASN A 475 -22.84 29.07 19.99
C ASN A 475 -23.97 29.05 21.04
N TYR A 476 -24.34 27.87 21.52
CA TYR A 476 -25.40 27.70 22.53
C TYR A 476 -24.88 27.70 23.97
N ASN A 477 -23.58 27.90 24.21
CA ASN A 477 -23.02 28.01 25.55
C ASN A 477 -23.35 29.38 26.17
N ALA A 478 -23.89 29.38 27.40
CA ALA A 478 -24.20 30.61 28.14
C ALA A 478 -22.93 31.28 28.71
N THR A 479 -21.85 30.52 28.85
CA THR A 479 -20.55 31.00 29.30
C THR A 479 -19.49 30.71 28.23
N PRO A 480 -18.51 31.61 28.00
CA PRO A 480 -17.44 31.38 27.04
C PRO A 480 -16.67 30.10 27.36
N GLN A 481 -16.56 29.21 26.37
CA GLN A 481 -15.82 27.95 26.49
C GLN A 481 -14.31 28.19 26.47
N GLU A 482 -13.55 27.24 27.02
CA GLU A 482 -12.09 27.19 26.81
C GLU A 482 -11.76 26.89 25.35
N LEU A 483 -10.76 27.59 24.82
CA LEU A 483 -10.26 27.42 23.46
C LEU A 483 -8.79 27.00 23.49
N GLY A 484 -8.41 26.15 22.53
CA GLY A 484 -7.03 25.86 22.21
C GLY A 484 -6.33 27.01 21.47
N MET A 485 -5.03 26.87 21.29
CA MET A 485 -4.21 27.86 20.58
C MET A 485 -4.67 28.01 19.13
N PHE A 486 -4.73 29.25 18.64
CA PHE A 486 -5.05 29.57 17.23
C PHE A 486 -6.42 29.03 16.75
N THR A 487 -7.36 28.74 17.66
CA THR A 487 -8.63 28.08 17.35
C THR A 487 -9.35 28.70 16.15
N PHE A 488 -9.40 30.04 16.09
CA PHE A 488 -10.04 30.81 15.02
C PHE A 488 -9.05 31.66 14.22
N GLU A 489 -7.76 31.30 14.19
CA GLU A 489 -6.77 32.07 13.43
C GLU A 489 -7.13 32.07 11.93
N GLN A 490 -7.12 33.25 11.29
CA GLN A 490 -7.56 33.48 9.90
C GLN A 490 -9.06 33.24 9.65
N VAL A 491 -9.89 33.28 10.69
CA VAL A 491 -11.34 33.49 10.55
C VAL A 491 -11.62 34.98 10.32
N PRO A 492 -12.56 35.35 9.42
CA PRO A 492 -12.88 36.75 9.15
C PRO A 492 -13.35 37.50 10.41
N ALA A 493 -12.83 38.70 10.64
CA ALA A 493 -13.31 39.59 11.71
C ALA A 493 -14.79 40.00 11.53
N SER A 494 -15.34 39.83 10.33
CA SER A 494 -16.77 40.01 10.02
C SER A 494 -17.66 38.84 10.45
N CYS A 495 -17.08 37.74 10.96
CA CYS A 495 -17.86 36.60 11.44
C CYS A 495 -18.72 37.04 12.63
N VAL A 496 -20.04 36.83 12.51
CA VAL A 496 -20.99 37.17 13.56
C VAL A 496 -21.06 36.01 14.55
N LEU A 497 -20.84 36.32 15.83
CA LEU A 497 -20.98 35.37 16.93
C LEU A 497 -22.37 35.53 17.56
N TYR A 498 -23.23 34.55 17.39
CA TYR A 498 -24.52 34.47 18.09
C TYR A 498 -24.38 33.64 19.36
N VAL A 499 -24.75 34.25 20.49
CA VAL A 499 -24.74 33.63 21.82
C VAL A 499 -26.12 33.73 22.50
N PRO A 500 -26.36 32.97 23.58
CA PRO A 500 -27.60 33.08 24.33
C PRO A 500 -27.84 34.49 24.88
N LYS A 501 -29.11 34.85 25.06
CA LYS A 501 -29.49 36.10 25.69
C LYS A 501 -28.84 36.27 27.06
N GLY A 502 -28.24 37.44 27.30
CA GLY A 502 -27.47 37.75 28.51
C GLY A 502 -26.02 37.27 28.52
N ALA A 503 -25.58 36.48 27.54
CA ALA A 503 -24.21 35.94 27.50
C ALA A 503 -23.19 36.90 26.84
N ALA A 504 -23.63 37.87 26.02
CA ALA A 504 -22.71 38.68 25.24
C ALA A 504 -21.68 39.48 26.08
N PRO A 505 -22.01 40.03 27.27
CA PRO A 505 -21.01 40.67 28.12
C PRO A 505 -19.86 39.74 28.53
N ALA A 506 -20.16 38.47 28.85
CA ALA A 506 -19.14 37.50 29.24
C ALA A 506 -18.22 37.14 28.06
N TYR A 507 -18.78 36.94 26.87
CA TYR A 507 -18.01 36.67 25.65
C TYR A 507 -17.10 37.82 25.22
N ARG A 508 -17.56 39.07 25.36
CA ARG A 508 -16.72 40.26 25.07
C ARG A 508 -15.58 40.45 26.07
N ALA A 509 -15.72 39.96 27.30
CA ALA A 509 -14.69 40.04 28.33
C ALA A 509 -13.68 38.87 28.28
N ALA A 510 -14.02 37.76 27.62
CA ALA A 510 -13.17 36.58 27.56
C ALA A 510 -12.02 36.75 26.56
N ASP A 511 -10.78 36.57 27.03
CA ASP A 511 -9.58 36.69 26.20
C ASP A 511 -9.57 35.77 24.97
N THR A 512 -10.26 34.64 25.06
CA THR A 512 -10.38 33.63 24.00
C THR A 512 -11.43 33.96 22.95
N TRP A 513 -12.45 34.78 23.26
CA TRP A 513 -13.58 35.06 22.36
C TRP A 513 -13.67 36.53 21.92
N LYS A 514 -12.93 37.43 22.55
CA LYS A 514 -12.95 38.88 22.27
C LYS A 514 -12.59 39.27 20.83
N GLU A 515 -12.03 38.36 20.05
CA GLU A 515 -11.73 38.58 18.62
C GLU A 515 -13.02 38.74 17.77
N PHE A 516 -14.16 38.21 18.23
CA PHE A 516 -15.46 38.36 17.58
C PHE A 516 -16.18 39.65 17.97
N THR A 517 -15.84 40.75 17.28
CA THR A 517 -16.37 42.09 17.59
C THR A 517 -17.88 42.25 17.38
N ASP A 518 -18.48 41.52 16.43
CA ASP A 518 -19.94 41.45 16.23
C ASP A 518 -20.55 40.26 16.98
N THR A 519 -20.65 40.40 18.31
CA THR A 519 -21.35 39.44 19.17
C THR A 519 -22.81 39.87 19.36
N ARG A 520 -23.76 39.03 18.94
CA ARG A 520 -25.20 39.27 19.02
C ARG A 520 -25.87 38.23 19.91
N GLU A 521 -26.88 38.68 20.63
CA GLU A 521 -27.71 37.81 21.45
C GLU A 521 -28.91 37.33 20.64
N ARG A 522 -29.24 36.05 20.79
CA ARG A 522 -30.52 35.50 20.32
C ARG A 522 -31.26 34.90 21.49
N GLU A 523 -32.59 35.04 21.49
CA GLU A 523 -33.43 34.21 22.34
C GLU A 523 -33.09 32.77 22.01
N THR A 524 -32.50 32.06 22.97
CA THR A 524 -32.46 30.61 22.90
C THR A 524 -33.88 30.16 23.18
N THR A 525 -34.75 30.17 22.17
CA THR A 525 -35.66 29.03 22.08
C THR A 525 -34.74 27.86 21.86
N ALA A 526 -34.24 27.30 22.97
CA ALA A 526 -33.54 26.05 23.03
C ALA A 526 -34.57 25.04 22.56
N VAL A 527 -34.80 24.96 21.26
CA VAL A 527 -35.50 23.86 20.66
C VAL A 527 -34.40 22.81 20.56
N ASN A 528 -34.28 22.02 21.62
CA ASN A 528 -33.26 21.03 21.97
C ASN A 528 -32.37 21.45 23.16
N GLY A 529 -32.92 22.17 24.15
CA GLY A 529 -32.26 22.32 25.46
C GLY A 529 -32.21 20.97 26.22
N PRO A 530 -31.36 20.83 27.25
CA PRO A 530 -31.32 19.60 28.04
C PRO A 530 -32.63 19.51 28.84
N VAL A 531 -33.26 18.34 28.82
CA VAL A 531 -34.47 18.06 29.60
C VAL A 531 -34.01 17.34 30.87
N ALA A 532 -34.33 17.86 32.05
CA ALA A 532 -34.09 17.13 33.29
C ALA A 532 -34.83 15.78 33.23
N ALA A 533 -34.23 14.68 33.70
CA ALA A 533 -34.87 13.36 33.67
C ALA A 533 -36.24 13.31 34.40
N SER A 534 -36.51 14.30 35.25
CA SER A 534 -37.78 14.51 35.96
C SER A 534 -38.78 15.43 35.25
N ALA A 535 -38.41 16.05 34.13
CA ALA A 535 -39.26 17.00 33.43
C ALA A 535 -40.30 16.31 32.55
N VAL A 536 -41.53 16.81 32.59
CA VAL A 536 -42.68 16.27 31.85
C VAL A 536 -43.12 17.26 30.77
N GLU A 537 -43.67 16.75 29.67
CA GLU A 537 -44.25 17.60 28.62
C GLU A 537 -45.43 18.42 29.19
N VAL A 538 -45.37 19.74 29.05
CA VAL A 538 -46.42 20.67 29.51
C VAL A 538 -47.19 21.32 28.36
N ALA A 539 -46.58 21.41 27.17
CA ALA A 539 -47.26 21.87 25.97
C ALA A 539 -46.57 21.36 24.71
N ARG A 540 -47.33 21.29 23.62
CA ARG A 540 -46.84 20.92 22.30
C ARG A 540 -47.47 21.81 21.24
N TYR A 541 -46.71 22.14 20.21
CA TYR A 541 -47.13 23.00 19.11
C TYR A 541 -46.70 22.41 17.77
N ASN A 542 -47.42 22.74 16.70
CA ASN A 542 -46.93 22.48 15.35
C ASN A 542 -45.92 23.57 14.94
N ALA A 543 -45.28 23.38 13.78
CA ALA A 543 -44.34 24.35 13.21
C ALA A 543 -44.94 25.76 12.95
N MET A 544 -46.27 25.90 12.94
CA MET A 544 -46.98 27.17 12.79
C MET A 544 -47.35 27.82 14.14
N GLY A 545 -46.91 27.24 15.27
CA GLY A 545 -47.19 27.77 16.61
C GLY A 545 -48.60 27.46 17.13
N GLN A 546 -49.37 26.59 16.46
CA GLN A 546 -50.68 26.17 16.95
C GLN A 546 -50.51 25.07 18.01
N ARG A 547 -51.19 25.23 19.15
CA ARG A 547 -51.14 24.26 20.25
C ARG A 547 -51.78 22.93 19.82
N LEU A 548 -51.05 21.83 20.04
CA LEU A 548 -51.48 20.47 19.76
C LEU A 548 -51.98 19.78 21.03
N GLN A 549 -53.04 18.96 20.89
CA GLN A 549 -53.57 18.11 21.96
C GLN A 549 -52.81 16.76 22.08
N ALA A 550 -52.10 16.37 21.02
CA ALA A 550 -51.30 15.15 20.93
C ALA A 550 -50.22 15.31 19.83
N ALA A 551 -49.27 14.37 19.77
CA ALA A 551 -48.28 14.29 18.70
C ALA A 551 -48.95 14.20 17.31
N GLN A 552 -48.47 14.97 16.33
CA GLN A 552 -48.96 14.95 14.95
C GLN A 552 -47.82 14.71 13.96
N PRO A 553 -48.05 14.05 12.80
CA PRO A 553 -47.02 13.87 11.78
C PRO A 553 -46.34 15.20 11.39
N GLY A 554 -45.01 15.20 11.37
CA GLY A 554 -44.19 16.39 11.10
C GLY A 554 -43.49 16.96 12.34
N VAL A 555 -43.02 18.21 12.23
CA VAL A 555 -42.23 18.86 13.29
C VAL A 555 -43.13 19.36 14.40
N ASN A 556 -42.95 18.79 15.59
CA ASN A 556 -43.61 19.20 16.82
C ASN A 556 -42.61 19.98 17.67
N ILE A 557 -43.05 21.09 18.23
CA ILE A 557 -42.31 21.87 19.22
C ILE A 557 -42.87 21.52 20.59
N VAL A 558 -42.09 20.79 21.40
CA VAL A 558 -42.48 20.30 22.72
C VAL A 558 -41.88 21.19 23.78
N VAL A 559 -42.68 21.62 24.74
CA VAL A 559 -42.26 22.42 25.91
C VAL A 559 -42.35 21.52 27.14
N MET A 560 -41.28 21.48 27.92
CA MET A 560 -41.16 20.66 29.12
C MET A 560 -41.34 21.51 30.39
N SER A 561 -41.65 20.86 31.52
CA SER A 561 -41.95 21.50 32.80
C SER A 561 -40.77 22.26 33.42
N ASP A 562 -39.55 21.99 32.97
CA ASP A 562 -38.33 22.71 33.36
C ASP A 562 -38.08 23.96 32.49
N GLY A 563 -39.00 24.28 31.56
CA GLY A 563 -38.90 25.42 30.65
C GLY A 563 -38.09 25.14 29.38
N SER A 564 -37.54 23.93 29.22
CA SER A 564 -36.85 23.54 27.99
C SER A 564 -37.86 23.32 26.84
N VAL A 565 -37.41 23.53 25.61
CA VAL A 565 -38.19 23.30 24.39
C VAL A 565 -37.45 22.26 23.53
N HIS A 566 -38.11 21.46 22.71
CA HIS A 566 -37.41 20.58 21.76
C HIS A 566 -38.24 20.28 20.51
N LYS A 567 -37.52 19.93 19.44
CA LYS A 567 -38.11 19.44 18.20
C LYS A 567 -38.34 17.94 18.34
N SER A 568 -39.60 17.52 18.30
CA SER A 568 -39.99 16.12 18.18
C SER A 568 -40.48 15.89 16.76
N LEU A 569 -39.76 15.10 15.96
CA LEU A 569 -40.21 14.69 14.64
C LEU A 569 -41.06 13.42 14.80
N VAL A 570 -42.36 13.54 14.55
CA VAL A 570 -43.30 12.43 14.61
C VAL A 570 -43.49 11.96 13.18
N ARG A 571 -43.17 10.69 12.91
CA ARG A 571 -43.28 10.08 11.58
C ARG A 571 -44.69 9.60 11.29
#